data_AF-A0A178AMF7-F1
#
_entry.id   AF-A0A178AMF7-F1
#
_cell.length_a   1.000
_cell.length_b   1.000
_cell.length_c   1.000
_cell.angle_alpha   90.00
_cell.angle_beta   90.00
_cell.angle_gamma   90.00
#
_symmetry.space_group_name_H-M   'P 1'
#
loop_
_entity.id
_entity.type
_entity.pdbx_description
1 polymer ?
#
loop_
_entity_poly.entity_id
_entity_poly.type
_entity_poly.pdbx_seq_one_letter_code
_entity_poly.pdbx_strand_id
1 'polypeptide(L)'
;MLQPRIAVPLRRTIVDVSSAFIRRETHTHRRTIVKRISVRSFTSARCLYRPIPDPKPTQPAETPDPKDEDIFVPKPLGRPIGFRDPPQPGQNTGTVKVKKDYSGMTFRERNLAKREVLVEQWGTNYFRDFKNIRKYRSGKTFMANSRIFKREAAMYFPNFRGDSLAEKGADTTNVLKGKISVVNVYSSQWGEAQAQTFTGKKVNPALHQLLAQSPHVVQMVDINIEENKLKSWIVSMFSWRLRSSKPKDDWAKYFLVKDQVSEKLRETIGLLNGRVGYVYIVDQDCKIRWAGSGNAEGSEMDDLNRGVAKLVAEAS
;
A
#
# COMPACT_ATOMS: atom_id res chain seq x y z
N MET A 1 45.34 36.81 39.19
CA MET A 1 45.04 38.20 38.82
C MET A 1 44.10 38.17 37.62
N LEU A 2 42.81 38.37 37.90
CA LEU A 2 42.00 39.53 37.47
C LEU A 2 41.26 39.26 36.15
N GLN A 3 39.97 38.92 36.30
CA GLN A 3 38.95 39.31 35.32
C GLN A 3 38.95 40.85 35.19
N PRO A 4 38.35 41.38 34.11
CA PRO A 4 37.12 42.10 34.40
C PRO A 4 35.96 41.79 33.44
N ARG A 5 34.79 41.77 34.07
CA ARG A 5 33.46 41.98 33.51
C ARG A 5 33.36 43.41 32.96
N ILE A 6 32.63 43.59 31.85
CA ILE A 6 31.90 44.84 31.58
C ILE A 6 30.47 44.47 31.21
N ALA A 7 29.54 44.99 32.00
CA ALA A 7 28.10 44.96 31.83
C ALA A 7 27.66 46.39 31.54
N VAL A 8 26.73 46.62 30.60
CA VAL A 8 25.74 47.72 30.68
C VAL A 8 24.47 47.33 29.88
N PRO A 9 23.26 47.54 30.43
CA PRO A 9 21.97 47.32 29.78
C PRO A 9 21.41 48.61 29.14
N LEU A 10 20.54 48.50 28.14
CA LEU A 10 19.75 49.63 27.64
C LEU A 10 18.25 49.31 27.59
N ARG A 11 17.50 50.37 27.89
CA ARG A 11 16.18 50.41 28.52
C ARG A 11 15.02 50.13 27.57
N ARG A 12 13.94 49.66 28.19
CA ARG A 12 12.55 49.74 27.74
C ARG A 12 12.17 51.16 27.29
N THR A 13 11.35 51.25 26.24
CA THR A 13 10.30 52.27 26.16
C THR A 13 8.99 51.56 25.79
N ILE A 14 8.05 51.65 26.73
CA ILE A 14 6.63 51.35 26.55
C ILE A 14 6.02 52.69 26.13
N VAL A 15 5.28 52.72 25.02
CA VAL A 15 4.37 53.82 24.72
C VAL A 15 2.98 53.22 24.62
N ASP A 16 2.25 53.41 25.72
CA ASP A 16 0.82 53.37 25.83
C ASP A 16 0.30 54.74 25.39
N VAL A 17 -0.63 54.78 24.42
CA VAL A 17 -1.53 55.91 24.23
C VAL A 17 -2.92 55.33 24.03
N SER A 18 -3.64 55.33 25.15
CA SER A 18 -5.07 55.21 25.23
C SER A 18 -5.78 56.48 24.71
N SER A 19 -7.07 56.30 24.45
CA SER A 19 -8.15 57.29 24.26
C SER A 19 -8.63 57.52 22.82
N ALA A 20 -9.91 57.71 22.53
CA ALA A 20 -11.16 57.42 23.22
C ALA A 20 -12.31 57.83 22.27
N PHE A 21 -13.46 57.14 22.38
CA PHE A 21 -14.81 57.53 21.93
C PHE A 21 -15.02 57.79 20.41
N ILE A 22 -16.03 57.21 19.76
CA ILE A 22 -17.41 57.69 19.84
C ILE A 22 -18.43 56.55 19.65
N ARG A 23 -19.44 56.67 20.50
CA ARG A 23 -20.68 55.93 20.68
C ARG A 23 -21.67 56.16 19.51
N ARG A 24 -22.38 55.11 19.09
CA ARG A 24 -23.73 55.24 18.51
C ARG A 24 -24.60 54.02 18.86
N GLU A 25 -25.31 54.18 19.97
CA GLU A 25 -26.69 53.69 20.20
C GLU A 25 -27.58 54.06 18.98
N THR A 26 -28.65 53.38 18.57
CA THR A 26 -29.62 52.44 19.14
C THR A 26 -30.45 51.92 17.95
N HIS A 27 -31.02 50.71 18.02
CA HIS A 27 -32.41 50.45 17.60
C HIS A 27 -32.78 48.98 17.89
N THR A 28 -33.41 48.76 19.03
CA THR A 28 -34.08 47.50 19.37
C THR A 28 -35.49 47.52 18.78
N HIS A 29 -35.69 46.81 17.67
CA HIS A 29 -37.03 46.56 17.14
C HIS A 29 -37.63 45.31 17.80
N ARG A 30 -38.50 45.53 18.80
CA ARG A 30 -39.49 44.55 19.24
C ARG A 30 -40.36 44.18 18.04
N ARG A 31 -40.30 42.93 17.58
CA ARG A 31 -41.30 42.34 16.68
C ARG A 31 -42.19 41.41 17.48
N THR A 32 -43.46 41.79 17.52
CA THR A 32 -44.60 41.09 18.11
C THR A 32 -44.81 39.75 17.43
N ILE A 33 -44.93 38.69 18.23
CA ILE A 33 -45.29 37.34 17.79
C ILE A 33 -46.79 37.33 17.51
N VAL A 34 -47.18 37.38 16.23
CA VAL A 34 -48.55 37.08 15.80
C VAL A 34 -48.64 35.58 15.53
N LYS A 35 -49.33 34.85 16.41
CA LYS A 35 -49.72 33.45 16.19
C LYS A 35 -50.70 33.40 15.01
N ARG A 36 -50.20 33.03 13.82
CA ARG A 36 -51.06 32.60 12.71
C ARG A 36 -51.38 31.12 12.88
N ILE A 37 -52.67 30.85 13.07
CA ILE A 37 -53.29 29.53 13.07
C ILE A 37 -53.06 28.90 11.69
N SER A 38 -52.26 27.85 11.64
CA SER A 38 -52.07 27.03 10.44
C SER A 38 -53.26 26.06 10.35
N VAL A 39 -54.19 26.36 9.43
CA VAL A 39 -55.20 25.40 8.98
C VAL A 39 -54.48 24.29 8.22
N ARG A 40 -54.47 23.09 8.81
CA ARG A 40 -53.88 21.89 8.20
C ARG A 40 -54.65 21.52 6.94
N SER A 41 -54.00 21.64 5.79
CA SER A 41 -54.44 20.98 4.56
C SER A 41 -54.28 19.47 4.77
N PHE A 42 -55.39 18.73 4.75
CA PHE A 42 -55.39 17.27 4.71
C PHE A 42 -54.77 16.82 3.37
N THR A 43 -53.47 16.53 3.39
CA THR A 43 -52.83 15.78 2.31
C THR A 43 -53.25 14.33 2.47
N SER A 44 -54.06 13.85 1.53
CA SER A 44 -54.32 12.43 1.29
C SER A 44 -52.99 11.77 0.92
N ALA A 45 -52.23 11.35 1.92
CA ALA A 45 -51.12 10.44 1.72
C ALA A 45 -51.75 9.11 1.31
N ARG A 46 -51.58 8.72 0.04
CA ARG A 46 -51.77 7.34 -0.40
C ARG A 46 -50.99 6.48 0.59
N CYS A 47 -51.68 5.62 1.33
CA CYS A 47 -51.05 4.62 2.18
C CYS A 47 -50.08 3.83 1.30
N LEU A 48 -48.78 4.10 1.45
CA LEU A 48 -47.76 3.18 0.98
C LEU A 48 -47.99 1.92 1.81
N TYR A 49 -48.55 0.90 1.16
CA TYR A 49 -48.59 -0.46 1.67
C TYR A 49 -47.17 -0.80 2.11
N ARG A 50 -46.95 -0.86 3.43
CA ARG A 50 -45.69 -1.34 3.99
C ARG A 50 -45.73 -2.85 3.76
N PRO A 51 -44.87 -3.43 2.90
CA PRO A 51 -44.82 -4.88 2.79
C PRO A 51 -44.57 -5.44 4.19
N ILE A 52 -45.35 -6.46 4.54
CA ILE A 52 -45.20 -7.21 5.77
C ILE A 52 -43.73 -7.63 5.85
N PRO A 53 -43.00 -7.33 6.93
CA PRO A 53 -41.62 -7.76 7.04
C PRO A 53 -41.61 -9.29 7.00
N ASP A 54 -40.85 -9.85 6.06
CA ASP A 54 -40.61 -11.30 6.00
C ASP A 54 -40.21 -11.81 7.39
N PRO A 55 -40.64 -13.03 7.79
CA PRO A 55 -40.22 -13.59 9.05
C PRO A 55 -38.69 -13.58 9.13
N LYS A 56 -38.19 -12.89 10.15
CA LYS A 56 -36.77 -12.78 10.47
C LYS A 56 -36.14 -14.18 10.33
N PRO A 57 -35.07 -14.35 9.54
CA PRO A 57 -34.35 -15.62 9.53
C PRO A 57 -34.00 -15.99 10.96
N THR A 58 -34.25 -17.25 11.32
CA THR A 58 -33.85 -17.89 12.56
C THR A 58 -32.51 -17.32 13.02
N GLN A 59 -32.50 -16.85 14.27
CA GLN A 59 -31.33 -16.27 14.92
C GLN A 59 -30.08 -17.09 14.58
N PRO A 60 -28.98 -16.46 14.13
CA PRO A 60 -27.69 -17.12 14.13
C PRO A 60 -27.42 -17.58 15.56
N ALA A 61 -26.93 -18.82 15.69
CA ALA A 61 -26.45 -19.38 16.94
C ALA A 61 -25.64 -18.33 17.73
N GLU A 62 -25.88 -18.33 19.04
CA GLU A 62 -25.23 -17.52 20.07
C GLU A 62 -23.81 -17.11 19.68
N THR A 63 -23.58 -15.80 19.56
CA THR A 63 -22.23 -15.25 19.47
C THR A 63 -21.48 -15.65 20.75
N PRO A 64 -20.35 -16.37 20.65
CA PRO A 64 -19.55 -16.69 21.81
C PRO A 64 -18.95 -15.41 22.40
N ASP A 65 -18.85 -15.37 23.73
CA ASP A 65 -18.32 -14.26 24.52
C ASP A 65 -16.94 -13.76 24.00
N PRO A 66 -16.65 -12.45 24.09
CA PRO A 66 -15.47 -11.84 23.49
C PRO A 66 -14.24 -12.02 24.41
N LYS A 67 -13.86 -13.27 24.69
CA LYS A 67 -12.66 -13.57 25.50
C LYS A 67 -11.68 -14.57 24.90
N ASP A 68 -11.94 -15.08 23.70
CA ASP A 68 -10.92 -15.75 22.89
C ASP A 68 -10.91 -15.07 21.50
N GLU A 69 -10.13 -13.98 21.36
CA GLU A 69 -9.87 -13.44 20.03
C GLU A 69 -9.15 -14.52 19.20
N ASP A 70 -9.82 -15.02 18.16
CA ASP A 70 -9.24 -15.93 17.18
C ASP A 70 -7.83 -15.45 16.78
N ILE A 71 -6.80 -16.13 17.28
CA ILE A 71 -5.42 -15.88 16.89
C ILE A 71 -5.36 -16.13 15.38
N PHE A 72 -5.29 -15.06 14.59
CA PHE A 72 -5.28 -15.13 13.14
C PHE A 72 -4.03 -15.86 12.65
N VAL A 73 -4.09 -17.17 12.42
CA VAL A 73 -2.96 -17.93 11.86
C VAL A 73 -2.94 -17.71 10.34
N PRO A 74 -1.89 -17.08 9.77
CA PRO A 74 -1.79 -16.81 8.34
C PRO A 74 -1.76 -18.13 7.58
N LYS A 75 -2.68 -18.27 6.63
CA LYS A 75 -2.73 -19.43 5.74
C LYS A 75 -1.73 -19.27 4.59
N PRO A 76 -1.27 -20.39 4.00
CA PRO A 76 -0.50 -20.34 2.76
C PRO A 76 -1.34 -19.77 1.60
N LEU A 77 -0.67 -19.29 0.55
CA LEU A 77 -1.32 -18.77 -0.65
C LEU A 77 -1.97 -19.92 -1.45
N GLY A 78 -3.28 -20.10 -1.32
CA GLY A 78 -4.02 -21.10 -2.08
C GLY A 78 -4.16 -20.79 -3.58
N ARG A 79 -3.96 -19.53 -3.99
CA ARG A 79 -4.09 -19.10 -5.40
C ARG A 79 -2.91 -18.20 -5.81
N PRO A 80 -2.50 -18.24 -7.10
CA PRO A 80 -1.56 -17.28 -7.64
C PRO A 80 -2.09 -15.85 -7.52
N ILE A 81 -1.21 -14.94 -7.10
CA ILE A 81 -1.46 -13.51 -6.96
C ILE A 81 -0.78 -12.75 -8.09
N GLY A 82 -1.33 -11.61 -8.50
CA GLY A 82 -0.85 -10.81 -9.63
C GLY A 82 -1.93 -10.48 -10.65
N PHE A 83 -1.50 -9.79 -11.72
CA PHE A 83 -2.35 -9.34 -12.81
C PHE A 83 -2.47 -10.41 -13.90
N ARG A 84 -3.58 -10.40 -14.64
CA ARG A 84 -3.79 -11.32 -15.78
C ARG A 84 -2.97 -10.93 -17.00
N ASP A 85 -2.83 -9.63 -17.23
CA ASP A 85 -2.14 -9.09 -18.38
C ASP A 85 -0.67 -8.83 -18.04
N PRO A 86 0.25 -9.01 -19.01
CA PRO A 86 1.67 -8.75 -18.81
C PRO A 86 1.91 -7.26 -18.52
N PRO A 87 2.89 -6.93 -17.67
CA PRO A 87 3.17 -5.55 -17.32
C PRO A 87 3.82 -4.85 -18.51
N GLN A 88 3.44 -3.59 -18.73
CA GLN A 88 4.10 -2.75 -19.73
C GLN A 88 4.81 -1.57 -19.05
N PRO A 89 5.99 -1.15 -19.57
CA PRO A 89 6.64 0.08 -19.14
C PRO A 89 5.68 1.28 -19.26
N GLY A 90 5.77 2.24 -18.33
CA GLY A 90 4.86 3.39 -18.26
C GLY A 90 3.48 3.13 -17.65
N GLN A 91 3.09 1.88 -17.37
CA GLN A 91 1.87 1.58 -16.61
C GLN A 91 2.00 1.98 -15.14
N ASN A 92 0.86 2.16 -14.47
CA ASN A 92 0.76 2.55 -13.05
C ASN A 92 1.39 3.92 -12.71
N THR A 93 1.62 4.77 -13.73
CA THR A 93 2.00 6.16 -13.50
C THR A 93 0.82 6.89 -12.85
N GLY A 94 1.00 7.37 -11.61
CA GLY A 94 -0.07 7.91 -10.74
C GLY A 94 -0.82 9.16 -11.24
N THR A 95 -0.63 9.55 -12.50
CA THR A 95 -1.15 10.78 -13.09
C THR A 95 -2.42 10.58 -13.91
N VAL A 96 -2.76 9.35 -14.34
CA VAL A 96 -3.93 9.14 -15.20
C VAL A 96 -5.07 8.51 -14.40
N LYS A 97 -5.84 9.36 -13.70
CA LYS A 97 -7.24 9.01 -13.44
C LYS A 97 -7.92 9.01 -14.80
N VAL A 98 -7.98 7.85 -15.46
CA VAL A 98 -8.78 7.69 -16.68
C VAL A 98 -10.20 8.02 -16.28
N LYS A 99 -10.67 9.23 -16.60
CA LYS A 99 -12.07 9.59 -16.42
C LYS A 99 -12.81 8.69 -17.38
N LYS A 100 -13.56 7.72 -16.86
CA LYS A 100 -14.51 6.98 -17.67
C LYS A 100 -15.43 8.01 -18.31
N ASP A 101 -15.49 8.00 -19.63
CA ASP A 101 -16.43 8.86 -20.33
C ASP A 101 -17.83 8.28 -20.15
N TYR A 102 -18.74 9.12 -19.65
CA TYR A 102 -20.16 8.79 -19.49
C TYR A 102 -21.01 9.73 -20.35
N SER A 103 -20.40 10.34 -21.38
CA SER A 103 -21.09 11.11 -22.40
C SER A 103 -22.12 10.21 -23.12
N GLY A 104 -23.28 10.76 -23.45
CA GLY A 104 -24.37 10.03 -24.11
C GLY A 104 -25.17 9.04 -23.25
N MET A 105 -24.70 8.67 -22.05
CA MET A 105 -25.43 7.74 -21.17
C MET A 105 -26.52 8.43 -20.35
N THR A 106 -27.66 7.76 -20.20
CA THR A 106 -28.71 8.16 -19.26
C THR A 106 -28.24 8.05 -17.80
N PHE A 107 -28.95 8.70 -16.88
CA PHE A 107 -28.62 8.63 -15.44
C PHE A 107 -28.65 7.19 -14.90
N ARG A 108 -29.58 6.36 -15.40
CA ARG A 108 -29.73 4.96 -15.00
C ARG A 108 -28.55 4.11 -15.46
N GLU A 109 -28.14 4.23 -16.71
CA GLU A 109 -26.98 3.53 -17.29
C GLU A 109 -25.69 3.93 -16.58
N ARG A 110 -25.50 5.23 -16.33
CA ARG A 110 -24.34 5.73 -15.58
C ARG A 110 -24.26 5.13 -14.18
N ASN A 111 -25.38 4.99 -13.48
CA ASN A 111 -25.40 4.40 -12.14
C ASN A 111 -25.13 2.89 -12.18
N LEU A 112 -25.59 2.20 -13.21
CA LEU A 112 -25.35 0.77 -13.39
C LEU A 112 -23.86 0.51 -13.70
N ALA A 113 -23.29 1.26 -14.64
CA ALA A 113 -21.85 1.20 -14.95
C ALA A 113 -20.97 1.55 -13.73
N LYS A 114 -21.36 2.52 -12.91
CA LYS A 114 -20.65 2.82 -11.64
C LYS A 114 -20.74 1.68 -10.63
N ARG A 115 -21.91 1.04 -10.50
CA ARG A 115 -22.09 -0.11 -9.60
C ARG A 115 -21.26 -1.31 -10.04
N GLU A 116 -21.21 -1.59 -11.34
CA GLU A 116 -20.38 -2.68 -11.88
C GLU A 116 -18.91 -2.50 -11.55
N VAL A 117 -18.37 -1.27 -11.69
CA VAL A 117 -16.99 -0.96 -11.30
C VAL A 117 -16.74 -1.19 -9.81
N LEU A 118 -17.67 -0.75 -8.96
CA LEU A 118 -17.56 -0.95 -7.52
C LEU A 118 -17.64 -2.45 -7.16
N VAL A 119 -18.52 -3.21 -7.81
CA VAL A 119 -18.65 -4.66 -7.63
C VAL A 119 -17.40 -5.38 -8.11
N GLU A 120 -16.81 -4.98 -9.23
CA GLU A 120 -15.56 -5.56 -9.74
C GLU A 120 -14.39 -5.30 -8.78
N GLN A 121 -14.26 -4.06 -8.29
CA GLN A 121 -13.28 -3.69 -7.26
C GLN A 121 -13.50 -4.45 -5.96
N TRP A 122 -14.77 -4.69 -5.58
CA TRP A 122 -15.12 -5.48 -4.40
C TRP A 122 -15.04 -6.99 -4.63
N GLY A 123 -15.01 -7.47 -5.87
CA GLY A 123 -15.01 -8.88 -6.23
C GLY A 123 -13.62 -9.54 -6.15
N THR A 124 -12.54 -8.76 -6.27
CA THR A 124 -11.14 -9.23 -6.22
C THR A 124 -10.63 -9.53 -4.80
N ASN A 125 -11.53 -9.84 -3.89
CA ASN A 125 -11.38 -9.82 -2.43
C ASN A 125 -10.76 -11.09 -1.82
N TYR A 126 -9.72 -11.66 -2.45
CA TYR A 126 -9.02 -12.84 -1.89
C TYR A 126 -8.52 -12.58 -0.46
N PHE A 127 -8.28 -11.32 -0.12
CA PHE A 127 -7.74 -10.89 1.17
C PHE A 127 -8.72 -10.06 2.03
N ARG A 128 -10.03 -10.22 1.84
CA ARG A 128 -11.04 -9.45 2.61
C ARG A 128 -11.07 -9.75 4.10
N ASP A 129 -10.71 -10.98 4.47
CA ASP A 129 -10.83 -11.50 5.85
C ASP A 129 -9.68 -11.06 6.77
N PHE A 130 -8.78 -10.21 6.25
CA PHE A 130 -7.52 -9.88 6.90
C PHE A 130 -7.58 -8.56 7.72
N LYS A 131 -8.77 -8.08 8.06
CA LYS A 131 -8.97 -6.87 8.91
C LYS A 131 -8.23 -6.95 10.26
N ASN A 132 -7.84 -8.15 10.70
CA ASN A 132 -7.12 -8.39 11.94
C ASN A 132 -5.59 -8.64 11.79
N ILE A 133 -4.98 -8.47 10.61
CA ILE A 133 -3.52 -8.69 10.38
C ILE A 133 -2.66 -8.00 11.44
N ARG A 134 -3.05 -6.79 11.87
CA ARG A 134 -2.24 -5.97 12.79
C ARG A 134 -1.91 -6.69 14.11
N LYS A 135 -2.69 -7.71 14.50
CA LYS A 135 -2.56 -8.41 15.78
C LYS A 135 -1.70 -9.68 15.71
N TYR A 136 -1.46 -10.26 14.54
CA TYR A 136 -0.67 -11.50 14.43
C TYR A 136 0.80 -11.25 14.13
N ARG A 137 1.69 -12.06 14.75
CA ARG A 137 3.15 -12.16 14.56
C ARG A 137 3.75 -11.15 13.59
N SER A 138 4.19 -10.01 14.13
CA SER A 138 4.94 -8.99 13.38
C SER A 138 4.22 -8.42 12.14
N GLY A 139 2.88 -8.57 12.05
CA GLY A 139 2.05 -8.09 10.96
C GLY A 139 2.04 -8.97 9.71
N LYS A 140 2.46 -10.23 9.81
CA LYS A 140 2.52 -11.18 8.71
C LYS A 140 1.13 -11.43 8.12
N THR A 141 1.03 -11.36 6.80
CA THR A 141 -0.27 -11.44 6.12
C THR A 141 -0.60 -12.84 5.65
N PHE A 142 0.35 -13.56 5.05
CA PHE A 142 0.18 -14.95 4.62
C PHE A 142 1.49 -15.71 4.84
N MET A 143 1.39 -17.04 4.95
CA MET A 143 2.56 -17.92 4.89
C MET A 143 2.93 -18.17 3.42
N ALA A 144 4.21 -18.27 3.14
CA ALA A 144 4.68 -18.63 1.82
C ALA A 144 4.38 -20.10 1.51
N ASN A 145 4.23 -20.41 0.23
CA ASN A 145 4.03 -21.80 -0.21
C ASN A 145 5.36 -22.55 -0.21
N SER A 146 5.31 -23.85 0.09
CA SER A 146 6.50 -24.71 0.01
C SER A 146 7.00 -24.97 -1.41
N ARG A 147 6.16 -24.70 -2.42
CA ARG A 147 6.47 -24.88 -3.83
C ARG A 147 6.09 -23.64 -4.62
N ILE A 148 6.86 -23.38 -5.67
CA ILE A 148 6.54 -22.34 -6.65
C ILE A 148 5.30 -22.74 -7.46
N PHE A 149 4.53 -21.74 -7.89
CA PHE A 149 3.42 -21.93 -8.82
C PHE A 149 3.93 -22.42 -10.18
N LYS A 150 3.09 -23.07 -10.99
CA LYS A 150 3.40 -23.45 -12.38
C LYS A 150 3.29 -22.25 -13.32
N ARG A 151 4.05 -22.20 -14.42
CA ARG A 151 4.13 -21.00 -15.31
C ARG A 151 2.79 -20.60 -15.89
N GLU A 152 1.95 -21.60 -16.19
CA GLU A 152 0.61 -21.43 -16.74
C GLU A 152 -0.38 -20.84 -15.73
N ALA A 153 -0.22 -21.17 -14.44
CA ALA A 153 -1.11 -20.68 -13.39
C ALA A 153 -0.65 -19.34 -12.81
N ALA A 154 0.65 -19.02 -12.92
CA ALA A 154 1.21 -17.81 -12.35
C ALA A 154 0.71 -16.55 -13.07
N MET A 155 0.46 -15.52 -12.25
CA MET A 155 0.00 -14.21 -12.69
C MET A 155 1.16 -13.22 -12.72
N TYR A 156 0.96 -12.08 -13.37
CA TYR A 156 2.01 -11.09 -13.62
C TYR A 156 2.26 -10.16 -12.43
N PHE A 157 3.53 -9.85 -12.23
CA PHE A 157 3.98 -8.79 -11.34
C PHE A 157 3.78 -7.43 -12.02
N PRO A 158 3.21 -6.43 -11.34
CA PRO A 158 2.91 -5.13 -11.93
C PRO A 158 4.19 -4.33 -12.20
N ASN A 159 4.11 -3.40 -13.15
CA ASN A 159 5.12 -2.34 -13.25
C ASN A 159 4.98 -1.36 -12.09
N PHE A 160 6.09 -1.12 -11.39
CA PHE A 160 6.31 0.05 -10.56
C PHE A 160 7.20 1.05 -11.29
N ARG A 161 6.87 2.33 -11.15
CA ARG A 161 7.67 3.43 -11.65
C ARG A 161 8.25 4.23 -10.49
N GLY A 162 9.57 4.45 -10.51
CA GLY A 162 10.26 5.09 -9.41
C GLY A 162 11.65 5.62 -9.78
N ASP A 163 12.29 6.28 -8.83
CA ASP A 163 13.67 6.72 -8.99
C ASP A 163 14.60 5.56 -8.62
N SER A 164 15.44 5.13 -9.56
CA SER A 164 16.55 4.24 -9.25
C SER A 164 17.79 5.03 -8.86
N LEU A 165 18.82 4.35 -8.35
CA LEU A 165 20.10 5.03 -8.11
C LEU A 165 20.81 5.39 -9.42
N ALA A 166 20.49 4.72 -10.54
CA ALA A 166 21.06 5.01 -11.85
C ALA A 166 20.31 6.13 -12.58
N GLU A 167 18.98 6.04 -12.64
CA GLU A 167 18.10 6.89 -13.42
C GLU A 167 16.82 7.27 -12.65
N LYS A 168 16.30 8.48 -12.88
CA LYS A 168 15.02 8.94 -12.32
C LYS A 168 13.84 8.49 -13.17
N GLY A 169 12.73 8.10 -12.53
CA GLY A 169 11.49 7.72 -13.23
C GLY A 169 11.59 6.44 -14.08
N ALA A 170 12.46 5.52 -13.69
CA ALA A 170 12.66 4.22 -14.31
C ALA A 170 11.51 3.24 -14.01
N ASP A 171 11.27 2.32 -14.95
CA ASP A 171 10.26 1.27 -14.85
C ASP A 171 10.90 -0.06 -14.40
N THR A 172 10.35 -0.65 -13.36
CA THR A 172 10.79 -1.97 -12.87
C THR A 172 10.64 -3.07 -13.92
N THR A 173 9.62 -3.01 -14.79
CA THR A 173 9.43 -4.00 -15.86
C THR A 173 10.65 -4.11 -16.78
N ASN A 174 11.35 -3.01 -17.05
CA ASN A 174 12.55 -3.03 -17.90
C ASN A 174 13.71 -3.80 -17.26
N VAL A 175 13.79 -3.80 -15.92
CA VAL A 175 14.84 -4.50 -15.18
C VAL A 175 14.47 -5.98 -14.96
N LEU A 176 13.20 -6.27 -14.71
CA LEU A 176 12.71 -7.61 -14.39
C LEU A 176 12.60 -8.51 -15.64
N LYS A 177 12.20 -7.95 -16.79
CA LYS A 177 11.95 -8.73 -18.01
C LYS A 177 13.22 -9.45 -18.48
N GLY A 178 13.08 -10.74 -18.79
CA GLY A 178 14.17 -11.59 -19.26
C GLY A 178 15.07 -12.14 -18.15
N LYS A 179 14.81 -11.82 -16.88
CA LYS A 179 15.62 -12.30 -15.74
C LYS A 179 14.73 -12.88 -14.64
N ILE A 180 15.26 -13.88 -13.94
CA ILE A 180 14.65 -14.38 -12.71
C ILE A 180 15.02 -13.41 -11.59
N SER A 181 14.03 -12.81 -10.96
CA SER A 181 14.25 -11.73 -10.01
C SER A 181 13.66 -12.07 -8.65
N VAL A 182 14.48 -12.01 -7.61
CA VAL A 182 14.00 -11.99 -6.23
C VAL A 182 13.71 -10.53 -5.87
N VAL A 183 12.43 -10.20 -5.75
CA VAL A 183 11.97 -8.82 -5.56
C VAL A 183 11.59 -8.61 -4.10
N ASN A 184 12.34 -7.77 -3.39
CA ASN A 184 11.99 -7.30 -2.06
C ASN A 184 11.12 -6.04 -2.19
N VAL A 185 9.96 -6.01 -1.53
CA VAL A 185 9.06 -4.86 -1.51
C VAL A 185 8.81 -4.44 -0.07
N TYR A 186 9.08 -3.19 0.26
CA TYR A 186 8.90 -2.65 1.61
C TYR A 186 8.68 -1.13 1.56
N SER A 187 8.28 -0.55 2.68
CA SER A 187 7.98 0.90 2.83
C SER A 187 8.58 1.50 4.10
N SER A 188 9.29 0.68 4.88
CA SER A 188 9.87 1.06 6.16
C SER A 188 11.08 0.21 6.45
N GLN A 189 11.97 0.71 7.31
CA GLN A 189 13.13 -0.04 7.79
C GLN A 189 12.72 -1.33 8.52
N TRP A 190 11.56 -1.32 9.19
CA TRP A 190 11.00 -2.53 9.79
C TRP A 190 10.71 -3.57 8.70
N GLY A 191 9.97 -3.20 7.65
CA GLY A 191 9.68 -4.10 6.53
C GLY A 191 10.94 -4.56 5.78
N GLU A 192 11.94 -3.69 5.63
CA GLU A 192 13.24 -4.05 5.07
C GLU A 192 13.92 -5.15 5.90
N ALA A 193 13.99 -4.97 7.24
CA ALA A 193 14.57 -5.97 8.13
C ALA A 193 13.84 -7.33 8.04
N GLN A 194 12.52 -7.30 7.87
CA GLN A 194 11.73 -8.51 7.66
C GLN A 194 12.08 -9.19 6.33
N ALA A 195 12.15 -8.45 5.22
CA ALA A 195 12.60 -9.00 3.93
C ALA A 195 14.03 -9.55 4.00
N GLN A 196 14.91 -8.92 4.78
CA GLN A 196 16.28 -9.40 5.02
C GLN A 196 16.34 -10.73 5.78
N THR A 197 15.29 -11.14 6.51
CA THR A 197 15.23 -12.49 7.08
C THR A 197 15.16 -13.58 6.00
N PHE A 198 14.67 -13.24 4.80
CA PHE A 198 14.67 -14.13 3.64
C PHE A 198 15.93 -13.97 2.79
N THR A 199 16.37 -12.73 2.53
CA THR A 199 17.34 -12.44 1.46
C THR A 199 18.67 -11.87 1.96
N GLY A 200 18.81 -11.61 3.26
CA GLY A 200 19.99 -10.99 3.83
C GLY A 200 21.24 -11.85 3.65
N LYS A 201 22.36 -11.26 3.20
CA LYS A 201 23.61 -11.99 2.90
C LYS A 201 24.15 -12.83 4.07
N LYS A 202 23.97 -12.36 5.30
CA LYS A 202 24.38 -13.09 6.52
C LYS A 202 23.39 -14.19 6.91
N VAL A 203 22.12 -14.01 6.60
CA VAL A 203 21.02 -14.89 7.03
C VAL A 203 20.82 -16.02 6.03
N ASN A 204 20.82 -15.70 4.74
CA ASN A 204 20.62 -16.63 3.65
C ASN A 204 21.83 -16.65 2.70
N PRO A 205 22.97 -17.25 3.09
CA PRO A 205 24.14 -17.36 2.22
C PRO A 205 23.87 -18.21 0.97
N ALA A 206 22.96 -19.19 1.05
CA ALA A 206 22.62 -20.08 -0.06
C ALA A 206 22.00 -19.30 -1.24
N LEU A 207 21.11 -18.34 -0.98
CA LEU A 207 20.58 -17.46 -2.04
C LEU A 207 21.68 -16.66 -2.72
N HIS A 208 22.62 -16.11 -1.93
CA HIS A 208 23.73 -15.30 -2.47
C HIS A 208 24.71 -16.14 -3.28
N GLN A 209 24.88 -17.42 -2.96
CA GLN A 209 25.64 -18.35 -3.80
C GLN A 209 24.94 -18.58 -5.14
N LEU A 210 23.62 -18.77 -5.17
CA LEU A 210 22.86 -18.89 -6.43
C LEU A 210 22.95 -17.63 -7.29
N LEU A 211 22.85 -16.45 -6.67
CA LEU A 211 23.02 -15.15 -7.35
C LEU A 211 24.44 -15.01 -7.95
N ALA A 212 25.46 -15.47 -7.23
CA ALA A 212 26.85 -15.41 -7.69
C ALA A 212 27.17 -16.44 -8.78
N GLN A 213 26.53 -17.61 -8.77
CA GLN A 213 26.71 -18.66 -9.78
C GLN A 213 26.05 -18.30 -11.11
N SER A 214 24.93 -17.56 -11.08
CA SER A 214 24.13 -17.25 -12.27
C SER A 214 23.83 -15.75 -12.40
N PRO A 215 24.86 -14.86 -12.46
CA PRO A 215 24.68 -13.41 -12.39
C PRO A 215 23.94 -12.81 -13.60
N HIS A 216 23.95 -13.51 -14.74
CA HIS A 216 23.25 -13.08 -15.95
C HIS A 216 21.77 -13.50 -15.98
N VAL A 217 21.40 -14.51 -15.20
CA VAL A 217 20.07 -15.12 -15.21
C VAL A 217 19.26 -14.69 -13.99
N VAL A 218 19.89 -14.64 -12.81
CA VAL A 218 19.23 -14.31 -11.53
C VAL A 218 19.72 -12.98 -11.01
N GLN A 219 18.80 -12.20 -10.44
CA GLN A 219 19.13 -10.96 -9.76
C GLN A 219 18.25 -10.75 -8.52
N MET A 220 18.67 -9.81 -7.69
CA MET A 220 17.88 -9.29 -6.58
C MET A 220 17.52 -7.84 -6.86
N VAL A 221 16.24 -7.49 -6.64
CA VAL A 221 15.70 -6.15 -6.89
C VAL A 221 15.00 -5.67 -5.62
N ASP A 222 15.33 -4.47 -5.17
CA ASP A 222 14.73 -3.86 -3.99
C ASP A 222 13.79 -2.73 -4.43
N ILE A 223 12.54 -2.77 -3.97
CA ILE A 223 11.51 -1.75 -4.23
C ILE A 223 11.09 -1.15 -2.89
N ASN A 224 11.55 0.07 -2.62
CA ASN A 224 11.11 0.87 -1.48
C ASN A 224 9.95 1.79 -1.90
N ILE A 225 8.76 1.55 -1.35
CA ILE A 225 7.55 2.35 -1.57
C ILE A 225 7.46 3.41 -0.48
N GLU A 226 7.74 4.66 -0.82
CA GLU A 226 7.61 5.80 0.07
C GLU A 226 6.34 6.61 -0.26
N GLU A 227 5.34 6.54 0.61
CA GLU A 227 4.11 7.33 0.53
C GLU A 227 4.27 8.74 1.13
N ASN A 228 5.32 8.97 1.91
CA ASN A 228 5.54 10.28 2.51
C ASN A 228 6.57 11.04 1.68
N LYS A 229 6.13 12.08 0.99
CA LYS A 229 6.98 12.97 0.19
C LYS A 229 8.19 13.51 0.97
N LEU A 230 8.03 13.81 2.27
CA LEU A 230 9.12 14.28 3.11
C LEU A 230 10.16 13.18 3.36
N LYS A 231 9.72 11.96 3.68
CA LYS A 231 10.64 10.81 3.82
C LYS A 231 11.36 10.51 2.52
N SER A 232 10.62 10.55 1.42
CA SER A 232 11.18 10.35 0.09
C SER A 232 12.25 11.38 -0.28
N TRP A 233 12.06 12.63 0.12
CA TRP A 233 13.08 13.68 -0.03
C TRP A 233 14.32 13.41 0.83
N ILE A 234 14.15 12.96 2.08
CA ILE A 234 15.26 12.57 2.96
C ILE A 234 16.05 11.39 2.35
N VAL A 235 15.37 10.35 1.88
CA VAL A 235 16.03 9.21 1.19
C VAL A 235 16.75 9.69 -0.07
N SER A 236 16.13 10.61 -0.82
CA SER A 236 16.74 11.22 -2.01
C SER A 236 18.04 11.99 -1.67
N MET A 237 18.09 12.66 -0.51
CA MET A 237 19.30 13.33 -0.03
C MET A 237 20.40 12.35 0.38
N PHE A 238 20.04 11.23 1.00
CA PHE A 238 20.99 10.18 1.37
C PHE A 238 21.35 9.23 0.23
N SER A 239 20.78 9.40 -0.95
CA SER A 239 21.03 8.55 -2.13
C SER A 239 22.51 8.54 -2.52
N TRP A 240 23.23 9.65 -2.32
CA TRP A 240 24.67 9.70 -2.56
C TRP A 240 25.45 8.74 -1.64
N ARG A 241 25.08 8.67 -0.35
CA ARG A 241 25.69 7.73 0.60
C ARG A 241 25.33 6.28 0.29
N LEU A 242 24.10 6.04 -0.18
CA LEU A 242 23.65 4.71 -0.63
C LEU A 242 24.38 4.25 -1.90
N ARG A 243 24.66 5.16 -2.83
CA ARG A 243 25.51 4.90 -4.01
C ARG A 243 26.93 4.51 -3.61
N SER A 244 27.47 5.09 -2.54
CA SER A 244 28.81 4.74 -2.03
C SER A 244 28.86 3.38 -1.35
N SER A 245 27.73 2.82 -0.89
CA SER A 245 27.70 1.52 -0.21
C SER A 245 27.32 0.35 -1.13
N LYS A 246 26.77 0.60 -2.33
CA LYS A 246 26.39 -0.42 -3.31
C LYS A 246 27.27 -0.40 -4.57
N PRO A 247 27.62 -1.57 -5.14
CA PRO A 247 28.27 -1.64 -6.45
C PRO A 247 27.45 -0.92 -7.52
N LYS A 248 28.11 -0.34 -8.52
CA LYS A 248 27.45 0.42 -9.61
C LYS A 248 26.44 -0.43 -10.38
N ASP A 249 26.71 -1.72 -10.57
CA ASP A 249 25.84 -2.65 -11.29
C ASP A 249 24.49 -2.88 -10.58
N ASP A 250 24.41 -2.60 -9.28
CA ASP A 250 23.18 -2.74 -8.49
C ASP A 250 22.38 -1.44 -8.41
N TRP A 251 22.89 -0.33 -8.94
CA TRP A 251 22.20 0.96 -8.87
C TRP A 251 20.87 0.96 -9.63
N ALA A 252 20.78 0.20 -10.72
CA ALA A 252 19.55 0.02 -11.49
C ALA A 252 18.56 -0.97 -10.83
N LYS A 253 18.98 -1.71 -9.79
CA LYS A 253 18.17 -2.75 -9.13
C LYS A 253 17.51 -2.27 -7.82
N TYR A 254 17.79 -1.04 -7.41
CA TYR A 254 17.14 -0.41 -6.26
C TYR A 254 16.19 0.68 -6.75
N PHE A 255 14.91 0.58 -6.39
CA PHE A 255 13.86 1.51 -6.80
C PHE A 255 13.24 2.20 -5.59
N LEU A 256 13.17 3.53 -5.66
CA LEU A 256 12.40 4.38 -4.76
C LEU A 256 11.11 4.83 -5.45
N VAL A 257 10.00 4.21 -5.09
CA VAL A 257 8.67 4.47 -5.67
C VAL A 257 7.95 5.51 -4.81
N LYS A 258 7.59 6.66 -5.40
CA LYS A 258 6.94 7.78 -4.72
C LYS A 258 5.46 7.83 -5.07
N ASP A 259 4.55 7.70 -4.09
CA ASP A 259 3.10 7.97 -4.21
C ASP A 259 2.33 7.29 -5.36
N GLN A 260 2.81 6.16 -5.89
CA GLN A 260 2.31 5.58 -7.16
C GLN A 260 1.80 4.14 -7.07
N VAL A 261 1.29 3.73 -5.90
CA VAL A 261 0.77 2.36 -5.73
C VAL A 261 -0.69 2.40 -5.32
N SER A 262 -1.57 2.14 -6.27
CA SER A 262 -3.02 2.07 -6.03
C SER A 262 -3.38 0.92 -5.07
N GLU A 263 -4.47 1.07 -4.33
CA GLU A 263 -4.99 0.01 -3.44
C GLU A 263 -5.28 -1.28 -4.20
N LYS A 264 -5.91 -1.19 -5.38
CA LYS A 264 -6.11 -2.33 -6.29
C LYS A 264 -4.81 -3.06 -6.59
N LEU A 265 -3.72 -2.32 -6.89
CA LEU A 265 -2.42 -2.91 -7.15
C LEU A 265 -1.92 -3.66 -5.91
N ARG A 266 -1.94 -3.01 -4.74
CA ARG A 266 -1.51 -3.63 -3.47
C ARG A 266 -2.25 -4.92 -3.18
N GLU A 267 -3.58 -4.90 -3.27
CA GLU A 267 -4.41 -6.07 -3.02
C GLU A 267 -4.13 -7.20 -4.01
N THR A 268 -4.00 -6.87 -5.30
CA THR A 268 -3.80 -7.85 -6.38
C THR A 268 -2.52 -8.67 -6.20
N ILE A 269 -1.45 -8.06 -5.66
CA ILE A 269 -0.19 -8.75 -5.34
C ILE A 269 0.00 -9.05 -3.85
N GLY A 270 -1.02 -8.87 -3.02
CA GLY A 270 -0.97 -9.22 -1.60
C GLY A 270 -0.15 -8.28 -0.69
N LEU A 271 0.11 -7.03 -1.09
CA LEU A 271 0.70 -5.98 -0.24
C LEU A 271 -0.32 -5.38 0.75
N LEU A 272 -0.93 -6.22 1.57
CA LEU A 272 -2.07 -5.82 2.42
C LEU A 272 -1.68 -4.99 3.64
N ASN A 273 -0.44 -5.13 4.09
CA ASN A 273 0.08 -4.40 5.23
C ASN A 273 1.25 -3.54 4.77
N GLY A 274 0.98 -2.25 4.56
CA GLY A 274 1.96 -1.27 4.11
C GLY A 274 3.06 -0.95 5.12
N ARG A 275 3.27 -1.74 6.18
CA ARG A 275 4.40 -1.61 7.12
C ARG A 275 5.38 -2.78 7.07
N VAL A 276 4.95 -3.93 6.56
CA VAL A 276 5.78 -5.15 6.53
C VAL A 276 6.52 -5.30 5.21
N GLY A 277 7.54 -6.16 5.23
CA GLY A 277 8.27 -6.56 4.03
C GLY A 277 7.57 -7.70 3.30
N TYR A 278 7.75 -7.73 1.99
CA TYR A 278 7.30 -8.79 1.11
C TYR A 278 8.46 -9.22 0.20
N VAL A 279 8.49 -10.49 -0.14
CA VAL A 279 9.51 -11.06 -1.04
C VAL A 279 8.79 -11.86 -2.10
N TYR A 280 9.13 -11.61 -3.37
CA TYR A 280 8.56 -12.32 -4.51
C TYR A 280 9.66 -13.01 -5.30
N ILE A 281 9.35 -14.18 -5.85
CA ILE A 281 10.12 -14.73 -6.97
C ILE A 281 9.35 -14.39 -8.24
N VAL A 282 10.00 -13.65 -9.14
CA VAL A 282 9.46 -13.25 -10.44
C VAL A 282 10.28 -13.93 -11.53
N ASP A 283 9.63 -14.62 -12.47
CA ASP A 283 10.32 -15.26 -13.61
C ASP A 283 10.65 -14.26 -14.74
N GLN A 284 11.28 -14.78 -15.79
CA GLN A 284 11.69 -14.00 -16.97
C GLN A 284 10.52 -13.33 -17.72
N ASP A 285 9.29 -13.85 -17.59
CA ASP A 285 8.08 -13.26 -18.18
C ASP A 285 7.43 -12.21 -17.27
N CYS A 286 8.07 -11.87 -16.16
CA CYS A 286 7.51 -11.05 -15.09
C CYS A 286 6.32 -11.71 -14.36
N LYS A 287 6.24 -13.04 -14.28
CA LYS A 287 5.19 -13.74 -13.50
C LYS A 287 5.65 -14.04 -12.07
N ILE A 288 4.74 -13.86 -11.11
CA ILE A 288 4.94 -14.19 -9.70
C ILE A 288 4.88 -15.70 -9.52
N ARG A 289 6.02 -16.32 -9.29
CA ARG A 289 6.19 -17.76 -9.07
C ARG A 289 6.04 -18.14 -7.61
N TRP A 290 6.31 -17.20 -6.71
CA TRP A 290 6.27 -17.41 -5.27
C TRP A 290 6.20 -16.06 -4.56
N ALA A 291 5.63 -16.04 -3.36
CA ALA A 291 5.60 -14.86 -2.52
C ALA A 291 5.67 -15.22 -1.04
N GLY A 292 6.34 -14.37 -0.27
CA GLY A 292 6.43 -14.39 1.19
C GLY A 292 6.10 -13.02 1.79
N SER A 293 5.65 -13.01 3.04
CA SER A 293 5.24 -11.80 3.77
C SER A 293 5.83 -11.80 5.19
N GLY A 294 6.20 -10.62 5.70
CA GLY A 294 6.71 -10.47 7.06
C GLY A 294 8.06 -11.15 7.25
N ASN A 295 8.29 -11.74 8.43
CA ASN A 295 9.50 -12.51 8.71
C ASN A 295 9.43 -13.89 8.06
N ALA A 296 10.58 -14.42 7.66
CA ALA A 296 10.75 -15.83 7.31
C ALA A 296 10.54 -16.68 8.56
N GLU A 297 9.61 -17.64 8.46
CA GLU A 297 9.28 -18.58 9.53
C GLU A 297 9.36 -20.02 9.01
N GLY A 298 9.85 -20.94 9.84
CA GLY A 298 9.95 -22.35 9.49
C GLY A 298 10.85 -22.59 8.27
N SER A 299 10.28 -23.13 7.20
CA SER A 299 11.00 -23.54 5.98
C SER A 299 10.94 -22.52 4.84
N GLU A 300 10.29 -21.36 5.03
CA GLU A 300 10.02 -20.45 3.90
C GLU A 300 11.29 -19.89 3.25
N MET A 301 12.38 -19.72 4.01
CA MET A 301 13.68 -19.30 3.46
C MET A 301 14.27 -20.39 2.55
N ASP A 302 14.16 -21.65 2.95
CA ASP A 302 14.61 -22.78 2.14
C ASP A 302 13.69 -23.01 0.92
N ASP A 303 12.39 -22.76 1.08
CA ASP A 303 11.41 -22.78 -0.01
C ASP A 303 11.73 -21.72 -1.07
N LEU A 304 12.10 -20.50 -0.66
CA LEU A 304 12.59 -19.45 -1.55
C LEU A 304 13.81 -19.95 -2.34
N ASN A 305 14.82 -20.48 -1.65
CA ASN A 305 16.06 -20.95 -2.26
C ASN A 305 15.81 -22.07 -3.28
N ARG A 306 14.99 -23.06 -2.91
CA ARG A 306 14.57 -24.15 -3.81
C ARG A 306 13.79 -23.63 -5.01
N GLY A 307 12.92 -22.64 -4.79
CA GLY A 307 12.15 -22.00 -5.85
C GLY A 307 13.03 -21.29 -6.86
N VAL A 308 14.01 -20.51 -6.40
CA VAL A 308 14.98 -19.83 -7.26
C VAL A 308 15.82 -20.85 -8.03
N ALA A 309 16.42 -21.83 -7.35
CA ALA A 309 17.24 -22.86 -7.98
C ALA A 309 16.47 -23.64 -9.07
N LYS A 310 15.20 -23.96 -8.80
CA LYS A 310 14.33 -24.62 -9.78
C LYS A 310 14.10 -23.77 -11.03
N LEU A 311 13.82 -22.47 -10.87
CA LEU A 311 13.63 -21.59 -12.03
C LEU A 311 14.92 -21.40 -12.83
N VAL A 312 16.08 -21.36 -12.16
CA VAL A 312 17.37 -21.30 -12.85
C VAL A 312 17.59 -22.55 -13.70
N ALA A 313 17.27 -23.72 -13.16
CA ALA A 313 17.33 -24.98 -13.90
C ALA A 313 16.31 -25.05 -15.05
N GLU A 314 15.14 -24.39 -14.94
CA GLU A 314 14.17 -24.26 -16.03
C GLU A 314 14.59 -23.26 -17.12
N ALA A 315 15.51 -22.35 -16.80
CA ALA A 315 15.97 -21.28 -17.69
C ALA A 315 17.34 -21.53 -18.34
N SER A 316 18.07 -22.54 -17.86
CA SER A 316 19.37 -23.00 -18.40
C SER A 316 19.15 -24.05 -19.47
#